data_AF-A0A382N1W1-F1
#
_entry.id   AF-A0A382N1W1-F1
#
_cell.length_a   1.000
_cell.length_b   1.000
_cell.length_c   1.000
_cell.angle_alpha   90.00
_cell.angle_beta   90.00
_cell.angle_gamma   90.00
#
_symmetry.space_group_name_H-M   'P 1'
#
loop_
_entity.id
_entity.type
_entity.pdbx_description
1 polymer ?
#
loop_
_entity_poly.entity_id
_entity_poly.type
_entity_poly.pdbx_seq_one_letter_code
_entity_poly.pdbx_strand_id
1 'polypeptide(L)'
;VPSLGAASDHGKTQDPYWKPLFDGLGPAREWIAETKPDVCIVVFNDHASAFSLETISTFAIGVAEEFQPADEGYGPREVPVVKGDGELAWHIAESLILDEFDMTIVNEMPVDHGLTVPLTVLYDQPEAWPCQVIPLCVNVIQYPQPKASRCYKLGKAIRKAVESYPKDLRVAIVGTG
;
A
#
# COMPACT_ATOMS: atom_id res chain seq x y z
N VAL A 1 0.09 -5.04 -12.59
CA VAL A 1 -0.81 -4.52 -11.53
C VAL A 1 -2.06 -3.83 -12.09
N PRO A 2 -2.01 -2.75 -12.90
CA PRO A 2 -3.21 -1.97 -13.25
C PRO A 2 -4.26 -2.78 -14.03
N SER A 3 -3.83 -3.70 -14.90
CA SER A 3 -4.73 -4.53 -15.69
C SER A 3 -5.54 -5.56 -14.87
N LEU A 4 -5.04 -6.00 -13.69
CA LEU A 4 -5.82 -6.82 -12.75
C LEU A 4 -6.96 -6.00 -12.15
N GLY A 5 -6.68 -4.76 -11.75
CA GLY A 5 -7.69 -3.83 -11.25
C GLY A 5 -8.81 -3.66 -12.26
N ALA A 6 -8.45 -3.28 -13.50
CA ALA A 6 -9.42 -3.12 -14.58
C ALA A 6 -10.22 -4.41 -14.87
N ALA A 7 -9.59 -5.59 -14.82
CA ALA A 7 -10.31 -6.85 -14.99
C ALA A 7 -11.34 -7.09 -13.88
N SER A 8 -11.00 -6.78 -12.63
CA SER A 8 -11.92 -6.87 -11.50
C SER A 8 -13.06 -5.86 -11.61
N ASP A 9 -12.73 -4.60 -11.85
CA ASP A 9 -13.68 -3.48 -11.88
C ASP A 9 -14.73 -3.64 -13.00
N HIS A 10 -14.37 -4.33 -14.09
CA HIS A 10 -15.28 -4.62 -15.20
C HIS A 10 -15.91 -6.03 -15.17
N GLY A 11 -15.79 -6.78 -14.08
CA GLY A 11 -16.39 -8.10 -13.93
C GLY A 11 -15.83 -9.17 -14.88
N LYS A 12 -14.59 -8.99 -15.35
CA LYS A 12 -13.92 -9.87 -16.33
C LYS A 12 -13.07 -10.98 -15.69
N THR A 13 -13.19 -11.17 -14.38
CA THR A 13 -12.35 -12.12 -13.62
C THR A 13 -12.54 -13.57 -14.07
N GLN A 14 -13.68 -13.91 -14.68
CA GLN A 14 -13.98 -15.24 -15.22
C GLN A 14 -13.71 -15.39 -16.73
N ASP A 15 -13.26 -14.34 -17.42
CA ASP A 15 -12.89 -14.42 -18.83
C ASP A 15 -11.72 -15.42 -19.00
N PRO A 16 -11.65 -16.19 -20.10
CA PRO A 16 -10.62 -17.22 -20.28
C PRO A 16 -9.18 -16.71 -20.13
N TYR A 17 -8.93 -15.45 -20.47
CA TYR A 17 -7.63 -14.81 -20.30
C TYR A 17 -7.28 -14.56 -18.82
N TRP A 18 -8.25 -14.12 -18.03
CA TRP A 18 -8.05 -13.69 -16.64
C TRP A 18 -8.22 -14.81 -15.63
N LYS A 19 -9.09 -15.77 -15.93
CA LYS A 19 -9.50 -16.83 -15.02
C LYS A 19 -8.34 -17.58 -14.35
N PRO A 20 -7.30 -18.05 -15.07
CA PRO A 20 -6.19 -18.76 -14.43
C PRO A 20 -5.44 -17.90 -13.40
N LEU A 21 -5.35 -16.59 -13.63
CA LEU A 21 -4.72 -15.66 -12.71
C LEU A 21 -5.58 -15.46 -11.46
N PHE A 22 -6.88 -15.18 -11.62
CA PHE A 22 -7.78 -14.94 -10.49
C PHE A 22 -8.03 -16.20 -9.65
N ASP A 23 -8.13 -17.38 -10.27
CA ASP A 23 -8.20 -18.65 -9.56
C ASP A 23 -6.94 -18.91 -8.72
N GLY A 24 -5.78 -18.40 -9.17
CA GLY A 24 -4.51 -18.47 -8.43
C GLY A 24 -4.42 -17.57 -7.21
N LEU A 25 -5.36 -16.64 -7.00
CA LEU A 25 -5.36 -15.72 -5.85
C LEU A 25 -5.90 -16.35 -4.57
N GLY A 26 -6.50 -17.54 -4.65
CA GLY A 26 -7.11 -18.26 -3.52
C GLY A 26 -6.25 -18.29 -2.25
N PRO A 27 -4.97 -18.72 -2.30
CA PRO A 27 -4.11 -18.79 -1.12
C PRO A 27 -3.89 -17.42 -0.43
N ALA A 28 -3.80 -16.33 -1.20
CA ALA A 28 -3.63 -14.99 -0.62
C ALA A 28 -4.91 -14.51 0.08
N ARG A 29 -6.07 -14.81 -0.50
CA ARG A 29 -7.40 -14.51 0.06
C ARG A 29 -7.68 -15.33 1.31
N GLU A 30 -7.32 -16.61 1.32
CA GLU A 30 -7.40 -17.48 2.49
C GLU A 30 -6.51 -16.94 3.62
N TRP A 31 -5.24 -16.66 3.30
CA TRP A 31 -4.29 -16.15 4.29
C TRP A 31 -4.75 -14.85 4.95
N ILE A 32 -5.25 -13.88 4.17
CA ILE A 32 -5.70 -12.60 4.74
C ILE A 32 -7.00 -12.75 5.53
N ALA A 33 -7.90 -13.64 5.10
CA ALA A 33 -9.14 -13.94 5.81
C ALA A 33 -8.91 -14.68 7.15
N GLU A 34 -7.87 -15.51 7.23
CA GLU A 34 -7.42 -16.16 8.47
C GLU A 34 -6.65 -15.19 9.37
N THR A 35 -5.72 -14.45 8.78
CA THR A 35 -4.84 -13.52 9.50
C THR A 35 -5.65 -12.37 10.09
N LYS A 36 -6.58 -11.75 9.34
CA LYS A 36 -7.38 -10.61 9.79
C LYS A 36 -6.52 -9.51 10.43
N PRO A 37 -5.61 -8.87 9.66
CA PRO A 37 -4.81 -7.78 10.21
C PRO A 37 -5.69 -6.59 10.57
N ASP A 38 -5.35 -5.91 11.66
CA ASP A 38 -5.94 -4.62 12.02
C ASP A 38 -5.42 -3.53 11.07
N VAL A 39 -4.13 -3.61 10.71
CA VAL A 39 -3.46 -2.65 9.82
C VAL A 39 -2.62 -3.36 8.75
N CYS A 40 -2.72 -2.92 7.51
CA CYS A 40 -1.82 -3.28 6.42
C CYS A 40 -0.86 -2.13 6.10
N ILE A 41 0.45 -2.34 6.27
CA ILE A 41 1.46 -1.44 5.70
C ILE A 41 1.67 -1.86 4.25
N VAL A 42 1.22 -1.05 3.30
CA VAL A 42 1.30 -1.36 1.87
C VAL A 42 2.50 -0.63 1.28
N VAL A 43 3.53 -1.40 0.93
CA VAL A 43 4.75 -0.92 0.30
C VAL A 43 4.58 -1.01 -1.22
N PHE A 44 4.55 0.14 -1.86
CA PHE A 44 4.32 0.28 -3.29
C PHE A 44 5.15 1.42 -3.86
N ASN A 45 5.15 1.58 -5.18
CA ASN A 45 5.61 2.79 -5.81
C ASN A 45 4.42 3.57 -6.34
N ASP A 46 4.44 4.88 -6.17
CA ASP A 46 3.52 5.76 -6.88
C ASP A 46 3.89 5.81 -8.37
N HIS A 47 2.90 5.83 -9.24
CA HIS A 47 3.03 5.82 -10.70
C HIS A 47 2.88 7.23 -11.29
N ALA A 48 3.50 8.22 -10.64
CA ALA A 48 3.37 9.63 -10.96
C ALA A 48 1.92 10.16 -10.82
N SER A 49 1.20 9.63 -9.82
CA SER A 49 -0.16 10.06 -9.48
C SER A 49 -0.13 11.09 -8.35
N ALA A 50 0.44 10.71 -7.20
CA ALA A 50 0.69 11.63 -6.09
C ALA A 50 2.03 12.37 -6.21
N PHE A 51 3.05 11.73 -6.79
CA PHE A 51 4.41 12.26 -6.87
C PHE A 51 4.84 12.48 -8.32
N SER A 52 4.62 13.71 -8.81
CA SER A 52 5.08 14.13 -10.14
C SER A 52 6.59 14.46 -10.13
N LEU A 53 7.10 14.93 -11.27
CA LEU A 53 8.48 15.45 -11.36
C LEU A 53 8.73 16.67 -10.46
N GLU A 54 7.69 17.32 -9.96
CA GLU A 54 7.79 18.45 -9.02
C GLU A 54 8.31 18.01 -7.66
N THR A 55 8.05 16.77 -7.23
CA THR A 55 8.50 16.25 -5.95
C THR A 55 8.69 14.74 -6.01
N ILE A 56 9.94 14.31 -5.82
CA ILE A 56 10.34 12.90 -5.87
C ILE A 56 10.97 12.54 -4.52
N SER A 57 10.24 11.77 -3.72
CA SER A 57 10.71 11.30 -2.41
C SER A 57 11.24 9.87 -2.50
N THR A 58 12.37 9.58 -1.84
CA THR A 58 12.93 8.22 -1.84
C THR A 58 12.03 7.23 -1.10
N PHE A 59 11.63 7.59 0.13
CA PHE A 59 10.66 6.88 0.95
C PHE A 59 9.66 7.90 1.47
N ALA A 60 8.37 7.66 1.23
CA ALA A 60 7.30 8.51 1.72
C ALA A 60 6.25 7.68 2.46
N ILE A 61 5.86 8.11 3.66
CA ILE A 61 4.86 7.43 4.48
C ILE A 61 3.60 8.30 4.60
N GLY A 62 2.46 7.74 4.26
CA GLY A 62 1.16 8.36 4.45
C GLY A 62 0.73 8.29 5.91
N VAL A 63 0.41 9.43 6.52
CA VAL A 63 -0.02 9.55 7.93
C VAL A 63 -1.44 10.08 8.09
N ALA A 64 -2.16 10.27 6.99
CA ALA A 64 -3.54 10.76 6.96
C ALA A 64 -4.54 9.73 7.51
N GLU A 65 -5.71 10.21 7.95
CA GLU A 65 -6.84 9.34 8.35
C GLU A 65 -7.51 8.63 7.17
N GLU A 66 -7.39 9.19 5.96
CA GLU A 66 -7.95 8.60 4.76
C GLU A 66 -7.17 8.98 3.50
N PHE A 67 -7.26 8.13 2.48
CA PHE A 67 -6.63 8.31 1.18
C PHE A 67 -7.64 7.98 0.07
N GLN A 68 -7.85 8.94 -0.83
CA GLN A 68 -8.77 8.79 -1.96
C GLN A 68 -8.09 8.03 -3.10
N PRO A 69 -8.79 7.14 -3.83
CA PRO A 69 -8.26 6.58 -5.08
C PRO A 69 -7.86 7.70 -6.06
N ALA A 70 -6.67 7.59 -6.64
CA ALA A 70 -6.19 8.56 -7.63
C ALA A 70 -7.02 8.48 -8.93
N ASP A 71 -7.18 9.62 -9.61
CA ASP A 71 -7.55 9.63 -11.02
C ASP A 71 -6.29 9.44 -11.86
N GLU A 72 -6.22 8.31 -12.55
CA GLU A 72 -5.07 7.92 -13.38
C GLU A 72 -5.32 8.16 -14.87
N GLY A 73 -6.25 9.06 -15.19
CA GLY A 73 -6.65 9.43 -16.55
C GLY A 73 -7.97 8.81 -17.03
N TYR A 74 -8.65 8.04 -16.17
CA TYR A 74 -9.92 7.36 -16.46
C TYR A 74 -11.03 7.73 -15.46
N GLY A 75 -10.78 8.69 -14.58
CA GLY A 75 -11.53 8.89 -13.35
C GLY A 75 -10.94 8.06 -12.19
N PRO A 76 -11.23 8.42 -10.93
CA PRO A 76 -10.90 7.60 -9.78
C PRO A 76 -11.51 6.21 -9.87
N ARG A 77 -10.77 5.17 -9.46
CA ARG A 77 -11.34 3.81 -9.34
C ARG A 77 -12.51 3.81 -8.36
N GLU A 78 -13.61 3.13 -8.71
CA GLU A 78 -14.79 2.95 -7.85
C GLU A 78 -14.56 1.85 -6.80
N VAL A 79 -13.58 2.06 -5.93
CA VAL A 79 -13.27 1.21 -4.77
C VAL A 79 -13.43 2.01 -3.47
N PRO A 80 -13.61 1.35 -2.32
CA PRO A 80 -13.78 2.07 -1.07
C PRO A 80 -12.58 2.98 -0.76
N VAL A 81 -12.87 4.10 -0.09
CA VAL A 81 -11.85 5.01 0.45
C VAL A 81 -10.95 4.23 1.40
N VAL A 82 -9.64 4.41 1.25
CA VAL A 82 -8.66 3.75 2.12
C VAL A 82 -8.60 4.49 3.44
N LYS A 83 -8.85 3.80 4.55
CA LYS A 83 -8.77 4.38 5.90
C LYS A 83 -7.40 4.14 6.50
N GLY A 84 -6.73 5.20 6.94
CA GLY A 84 -5.42 5.17 7.55
C GLY A 84 -5.47 4.85 9.04
N ASP A 85 -4.33 4.39 9.58
CA ASP A 85 -4.05 4.40 11.02
C ASP A 85 -3.00 5.49 11.28
N GLY A 86 -3.48 6.72 11.51
CA GLY A 86 -2.60 7.88 11.70
C GLY A 86 -1.69 7.75 12.92
N GLU A 87 -2.16 7.15 14.01
CA GLU A 87 -1.35 6.99 15.23
C GLU A 87 -0.18 6.02 15.00
N LEU A 88 -0.44 4.85 14.41
CA LEU A 88 0.63 3.91 14.08
C LEU A 88 1.55 4.46 12.98
N ALA A 89 1.01 5.16 11.98
CA ALA A 89 1.82 5.75 10.92
C ALA A 89 2.78 6.83 11.44
N TRP A 90 2.33 7.71 12.34
CA TRP A 90 3.19 8.70 13.00
C TRP A 90 4.26 8.03 13.87
N HIS A 91 3.90 7.01 14.65
CA HIS A 91 4.87 6.24 15.45
C HIS A 91 5.96 5.59 14.59
N ILE A 92 5.58 5.01 13.45
CA ILE A 92 6.53 4.43 12.48
C ILE A 92 7.41 5.53 11.89
N ALA A 93 6.83 6.66 11.46
CA ALA A 93 7.58 7.77 10.89
C ALA A 93 8.64 8.30 11.86
N GLU A 94 8.27 8.56 13.11
CA GLU A 94 9.20 8.99 14.16
C GLU A 94 10.30 7.96 14.41
N SER A 95 9.93 6.68 14.57
CA SER A 95 10.87 5.59 14.80
C SER A 95 11.89 5.45 13.66
N LEU A 96 11.45 5.57 12.41
CA LEU A 96 12.31 5.48 11.23
C LEU A 96 13.26 6.68 11.12
N ILE A 97 12.78 7.89 11.42
CA ILE A 97 13.62 9.10 11.45
C ILE A 97 14.71 8.96 12.52
N LEU A 98 14.36 8.47 13.71
CA LEU A 98 15.32 8.22 14.80
C LEU A 98 16.30 7.07 14.50
N ASP A 99 15.92 6.12 13.65
CA ASP A 99 16.78 5.07 13.11
C ASP A 99 17.53 5.52 11.82
N GLU A 100 17.68 6.83 11.61
CA GLU A 100 18.46 7.46 10.53
C GLU A 100 17.96 7.14 9.11
N PHE A 101 16.65 7.05 8.92
CA PHE A 101 16.01 7.10 7.61
C PHE A 101 15.44 8.49 7.34
N ASP A 102 15.85 9.07 6.21
CA ASP A 102 15.33 10.34 5.70
C ASP A 102 13.94 10.11 5.11
N MET A 103 12.92 10.10 5.96
CA MET A 103 11.52 9.86 5.58
C MET A 103 10.83 11.15 5.13
N THR A 104 10.05 11.08 4.06
CA THR A 104 9.04 12.09 3.75
C THR A 104 7.72 11.71 4.45
N ILE A 105 7.17 12.62 5.26
CA ILE A 105 5.85 12.45 5.89
C ILE A 105 4.80 13.10 5.00
N VAL A 106 3.73 12.35 4.69
CA VAL A 106 2.69 12.79 3.76
C VAL A 106 1.34 12.78 4.46
N ASN A 107 0.83 13.98 4.78
CA ASN A 107 -0.46 14.15 5.45
C ASN A 107 -1.65 14.16 4.46
N GLU A 108 -1.38 14.28 3.17
CA GLU A 108 -2.40 14.29 2.13
C GLU A 108 -1.80 13.78 0.83
N MET A 109 -2.38 12.71 0.28
CA MET A 109 -2.11 12.22 -1.08
C MET A 109 -3.24 11.31 -1.54
N PRO A 110 -3.53 11.25 -2.85
CA PRO A 110 -4.29 10.15 -3.41
C PRO A 110 -3.45 8.86 -3.44
N VAL A 111 -4.11 7.71 -3.58
CA VAL A 111 -3.47 6.40 -3.70
C VAL A 111 -3.85 5.74 -5.02
N ASP A 112 -2.85 5.33 -5.78
CA ASP A 112 -3.03 4.80 -7.14
C ASP A 112 -3.27 3.27 -7.16
N HIS A 113 -3.25 2.69 -8.37
CA HIS A 113 -3.37 1.26 -8.59
C HIS A 113 -2.29 0.42 -7.89
N GLY A 114 -1.12 0.97 -7.61
CA GLY A 114 -0.04 0.31 -6.90
C GLY A 114 -0.43 -0.08 -5.47
N LEU A 115 -1.34 0.68 -4.86
CA LEU A 115 -1.92 0.36 -3.56
C LEU A 115 -3.29 -0.32 -3.67
N THR A 116 -4.20 0.25 -4.46
CA THR A 116 -5.61 -0.19 -4.46
C THR A 116 -5.85 -1.53 -5.15
N VAL A 117 -5.03 -1.93 -6.13
CA VAL A 117 -5.18 -3.24 -6.80
C VAL A 117 -4.75 -4.38 -5.88
N PRO A 118 -3.61 -4.32 -5.17
CA PRO A 118 -3.27 -5.32 -4.16
C PRO A 118 -4.34 -5.49 -3.06
N LEU A 119 -5.01 -4.41 -2.64
CA LEU A 119 -6.17 -4.53 -1.75
C LEU A 119 -7.33 -5.31 -2.41
N THR A 120 -7.62 -5.07 -3.69
CA THR A 120 -8.62 -5.83 -4.45
C THR A 120 -8.20 -7.31 -4.61
N VAL A 121 -6.91 -7.58 -4.77
CA VAL A 121 -6.38 -8.95 -4.85
C VAL A 121 -6.63 -9.72 -3.55
N LEU A 122 -6.33 -9.08 -2.41
CA LEU A 122 -6.45 -9.67 -1.08
C LEU A 122 -7.91 -9.77 -0.62
N TYR A 123 -8.70 -8.71 -0.82
CA TYR A 123 -10.02 -8.56 -0.21
C TYR A 123 -11.19 -8.60 -1.20
N ASP A 124 -10.93 -8.78 -2.48
CA ASP A 124 -11.93 -8.72 -3.55
C ASP A 124 -12.60 -7.34 -3.64
N GLN A 125 -13.93 -7.25 -3.71
CA GLN A 125 -14.68 -6.00 -3.85
C GLN A 125 -15.61 -5.76 -2.65
N PRO A 126 -15.08 -5.47 -1.45
CA PRO A 126 -15.90 -5.21 -0.27
C PRO A 126 -16.52 -3.80 -0.33
N GLU A 127 -17.58 -3.55 0.44
CA GLU A 127 -18.16 -2.20 0.60
C GLU A 127 -17.21 -1.25 1.35
N ALA A 128 -16.38 -1.79 2.23
CA ALA A 128 -15.31 -1.08 2.94
C ALA A 128 -14.13 -2.02 3.16
N TRP A 129 -12.91 -1.48 3.14
CA TRP A 129 -11.72 -2.29 3.43
C TRP A 129 -11.76 -2.80 4.88
N PRO A 130 -11.47 -4.09 5.13
CA PRO A 130 -11.63 -4.70 6.44
C PRO A 130 -10.48 -4.40 7.42
N CYS A 131 -9.48 -3.62 6.99
CA CYS A 131 -8.34 -3.19 7.79
C CYS A 131 -8.00 -1.72 7.50
N GLN A 132 -7.32 -1.07 8.43
CA GLN A 132 -6.66 0.21 8.15
C GLN A 132 -5.42 -0.02 7.27
N VAL A 133 -4.96 1.01 6.59
CA VAL A 133 -3.84 0.93 5.64
C VAL A 133 -2.87 2.08 5.85
N ILE A 134 -1.59 1.77 5.92
CA ILE A 134 -0.51 2.77 5.94
C ILE A 134 0.21 2.68 4.59
N PRO A 135 0.03 3.67 3.71
CA PRO A 135 0.75 3.73 2.44
C PRO A 135 2.24 4.02 2.70
N LEU A 136 3.13 3.21 2.13
CA LEU A 136 4.58 3.45 2.12
C LEU A 136 5.09 3.46 0.68
N CYS A 137 5.25 4.65 0.11
CA CYS A 137 5.73 4.85 -1.25
C CYS A 137 7.26 4.75 -1.31
N VAL A 138 7.77 4.01 -2.29
CA VAL A 138 9.20 3.90 -2.60
C VAL A 138 9.44 4.42 -4.01
N ASN A 139 10.34 5.39 -4.19
CA ASN A 139 10.72 5.83 -5.53
C ASN A 139 11.48 4.72 -6.26
N VAL A 140 10.83 4.18 -7.29
CA VAL A 140 11.42 3.27 -8.28
C VAL A 140 11.17 3.74 -9.71
N ILE A 141 10.82 5.02 -9.90
CA ILE A 141 10.60 5.61 -11.21
C ILE A 141 11.82 6.41 -11.65
N GLN A 142 12.26 7.36 -10.81
CA GLN A 142 13.35 8.25 -11.15
C GLN A 142 14.65 7.79 -10.52
N TYR A 143 15.70 7.66 -11.33
CA TYR A 143 17.05 7.36 -10.83
C TYR A 143 17.72 8.61 -10.20
N PRO A 144 18.53 8.43 -9.13
CA PRO A 144 18.84 7.17 -8.48
C PRO A 144 17.75 6.69 -7.49
N GLN A 145 17.48 5.38 -7.53
CA GLN A 145 16.58 4.68 -6.61
C GLN A 145 17.35 4.22 -5.35
N PRO A 146 16.67 3.92 -4.22
CA PRO A 146 17.34 3.32 -3.08
C PRO A 146 17.96 1.97 -3.45
N LYS A 147 19.17 1.70 -2.94
CA LYS A 147 19.79 0.37 -3.09
C LYS A 147 18.92 -0.69 -2.43
N ALA A 148 18.90 -1.90 -2.98
CA ALA A 148 18.19 -3.04 -2.37
C ALA A 148 18.58 -3.27 -0.89
N SER A 149 19.85 -3.07 -0.54
CA SER A 149 20.32 -3.16 0.84
C SER A 149 19.74 -2.09 1.77
N ARG A 150 19.37 -0.90 1.25
CA ARG A 150 18.66 0.14 2.00
C ARG A 150 17.21 -0.25 2.22
N CYS A 151 16.52 -0.81 1.22
CA CYS A 151 15.15 -1.34 1.38
C CYS A 151 15.10 -2.50 2.39
N TYR A 152 16.08 -3.41 2.37
CA TYR A 152 16.17 -4.48 3.36
C TYR A 152 16.38 -3.95 4.79
N LYS A 153 17.21 -2.92 4.96
CA LYS A 153 17.38 -2.24 6.26
C LYS A 153 16.11 -1.52 6.70
N LEU A 154 15.40 -0.87 5.78
CA LEU A 154 14.11 -0.23 6.05
C LEU A 154 13.11 -1.23 6.60
N GLY A 155 12.98 -2.41 5.98
CA GLY A 155 12.09 -3.46 6.49
C GLY A 155 12.43 -3.92 7.92
N LYS A 156 13.71 -3.99 8.28
CA LYS A 156 14.13 -4.28 9.67
C LYS A 156 13.73 -3.17 10.64
N ALA A 157 13.89 -1.91 10.23
CA ALA A 157 13.51 -0.76 11.05
C ALA A 157 11.99 -0.66 11.22
N ILE A 158 11.21 -0.91 10.16
CA ILE A 158 9.75 -0.99 10.21
C ILE A 158 9.31 -2.06 11.21
N ARG A 159 9.91 -3.26 11.17
CA ARG A 159 9.61 -4.32 12.15
C ARG A 159 9.81 -3.84 13.59
N LYS A 160 10.97 -3.22 13.88
CA LYS A 160 11.29 -2.69 15.21
C LYS A 160 10.29 -1.62 15.65
N ALA A 161 9.88 -0.74 14.74
CA ALA A 161 8.88 0.30 15.01
C ALA A 161 7.50 -0.30 15.30
N VAL A 162 7.06 -1.29 14.54
CA VAL A 162 5.79 -1.99 14.78
C VAL A 162 5.82 -2.74 16.12
N GLU A 163 6.90 -3.46 16.42
CA GLU A 163 7.08 -4.19 17.69
C GLU A 163 7.18 -3.27 18.92
N SER A 164 7.52 -1.99 18.75
CA SER A 164 7.60 -1.00 19.84
C SER A 164 6.31 -0.20 20.04
N TYR A 165 5.31 -0.36 19.17
CA TYR A 165 4.03 0.32 19.31
C TYR A 165 3.24 -0.24 20.51
N PRO A 166 2.64 0.60 21.39
CA PRO A 166 2.09 0.14 22.65
C PRO A 166 0.76 -0.64 22.54
N LYS A 167 0.09 -0.63 21.38
CA LYS A 167 -1.15 -1.38 21.16
C LYS A 167 -0.85 -2.76 20.59
N ASP A 168 -1.56 -3.76 21.08
CA ASP A 168 -1.52 -5.13 20.54
C ASP A 168 -2.33 -5.20 19.24
N LEU A 169 -1.66 -4.92 18.12
CA LEU A 169 -2.24 -4.93 16.78
C LEU A 169 -1.61 -6.04 15.95
N ARG A 170 -2.44 -6.68 15.13
CA ARG A 170 -1.97 -7.56 14.07
C ARG A 170 -1.68 -6.72 12.83
N VAL A 171 -0.40 -6.54 12.54
CA VAL A 171 0.06 -5.77 11.38
C VAL A 171 0.52 -6.70 10.26
N ALA A 172 -0.05 -6.54 9.07
CA ALA A 172 0.43 -7.17 7.84
C ALA A 172 1.31 -6.21 7.05
N ILE A 173 2.37 -6.72 6.41
CA ILE A 173 3.21 -5.95 5.48
C ILE A 173 2.99 -6.52 4.09
N VAL A 174 2.56 -5.68 3.16
CA VAL A 174 2.25 -6.06 1.78
C VAL A 174 3.24 -5.37 0.85
N GLY A 175 4.19 -6.13 0.29
CA GLY A 175 5.10 -5.65 -0.75
C GLY A 175 4.50 -5.88 -2.13
N THR A 176 4.40 -4.83 -2.93
CA THR A 176 3.72 -4.84 -4.24
C THR A 176 4.68 -4.40 -5.35
N GLY A 177 4.42 -4.81 -6.59
CA GLY A 177 5.25 -4.51 -7.77
C GLY A 177 5.08 -5.55 -8.87
#